data_AF-A0A3P1ST75-F1
#
_entry.id   AF-A0A3P1ST75-F1
#
_cell.length_a   1.000
_cell.length_b   1.000
_cell.length_c   1.000
_cell.angle_alpha   90.00
_cell.angle_beta   90.00
_cell.angle_gamma   90.00
#
_symmetry.space_group_name_H-M   'P 1'
#
loop_
_entity.id
_entity.type
_entity.pdbx_description
1 polymer ?
#
loop_
_entity_poly.entity_id
_entity_poly.type
_entity_poly.pdbx_seq_one_letter_code
_entity_poly.pdbx_strand_id
1 'polypeptide(L)'
;MLVEATTLIKLIAIVAILMAMLMAVEMARGRIEGAGYWCVGMLMLGLGAGMVSQRYNLDVLFSLVASMSLVSAGLGMLLLAINRVLQKPLKLAWLVVPVILMAINQWLYLDDYMRRVMGASLILGGLFFTLGVIVLIAEGNPLNQERVILLMVSLIPGVLYLLRFLIIALTQGAEYYVLWNSPLQLMSFYAVLLFLPLASYSYYFILRRYHMSITA
;
A
#
# COMPACT_ATOMS: atom_id res chain seq x y z
N MET A 1 -7.54 -13.48 21.99
CA MET A 1 -6.38 -12.60 22.22
C MET A 1 -6.09 -11.90 20.89
N LEU A 2 -6.29 -10.58 20.79
CA LEU A 2 -6.04 -9.84 19.53
C LEU A 2 -4.52 -9.74 19.32
N VAL A 3 -4.07 -9.90 18.07
CA VAL A 3 -2.64 -9.77 17.73
C VAL A 3 -2.22 -8.31 17.88
N GLU A 4 -1.11 -8.06 18.55
CA GLU A 4 -0.60 -6.70 18.76
C GLU A 4 -0.22 -5.99 17.44
N ALA A 5 -0.40 -4.67 17.41
CA ALA A 5 -0.07 -3.82 16.27
C ALA A 5 1.37 -4.00 15.75
N THR A 6 2.34 -4.15 16.67
CA THR A 6 3.76 -4.43 16.37
C THR A 6 3.94 -5.72 15.58
N THR A 7 3.26 -6.78 16.00
CA THR A 7 3.29 -8.09 15.37
C THR A 7 2.65 -8.04 13.98
N LEU A 8 1.54 -7.33 13.82
CA LEU A 8 0.91 -7.15 12.51
C LEU A 8 1.80 -6.41 11.51
N ILE A 9 2.50 -5.34 11.93
CA ILE A 9 3.45 -4.62 11.05
C ILE A 9 4.60 -5.53 10.61
N LYS A 10 5.14 -6.36 11.52
CA LYS A 10 6.18 -7.35 11.18
C LYS A 10 5.67 -8.37 10.17
N LEU A 11 4.44 -8.85 10.34
CA LEU A 11 3.82 -9.77 9.39
C LEU A 11 3.59 -9.11 8.03
N ILE A 12 3.13 -7.85 7.99
CA ILE A 12 3.02 -7.07 6.75
C ILE A 12 4.37 -6.99 6.04
N ALA A 13 5.44 -6.69 6.78
CA ALA A 13 6.79 -6.60 6.24
C ALA A 13 7.23 -7.94 5.60
N ILE A 14 7.09 -9.03 6.35
CA ILE A 14 7.48 -10.38 5.90
C ILE A 14 6.65 -10.80 4.69
N VAL A 15 5.32 -10.67 4.76
CA VAL A 15 4.42 -11.08 3.67
C VAL A 15 4.66 -10.24 2.42
N ALA A 16 4.89 -8.93 2.53
CA ALA A 16 5.19 -8.09 1.38
C ALA A 16 6.51 -8.51 0.69
N ILE A 17 7.56 -8.82 1.47
CA ILE A 17 8.83 -9.33 0.93
C ILE A 17 8.63 -10.70 0.26
N LEU A 18 7.87 -11.61 0.89
CA LEU A 18 7.54 -12.92 0.30
C LEU A 18 6.80 -12.75 -1.03
N MET A 19 5.80 -11.86 -1.10
CA MET A 19 5.06 -11.59 -2.35
C MET A 19 5.96 -10.97 -3.43
N ALA A 20 6.90 -10.09 -3.05
CA ALA A 20 7.88 -9.55 -3.98
C ALA A 20 8.77 -10.66 -4.58
N MET A 21 9.28 -11.58 -3.74
CA MET A 21 10.09 -12.71 -4.19
C MET A 21 9.31 -13.65 -5.12
N LEU A 22 8.06 -13.99 -4.77
CA LEU A 22 7.22 -14.82 -5.63
C LEU A 22 6.99 -14.16 -7.00
N MET A 23 6.70 -12.86 -7.03
CA MET A 23 6.55 -12.11 -8.28
C MET A 23 7.85 -12.06 -9.09
N ALA A 24 9.01 -11.91 -8.43
CA ALA A 24 10.32 -11.93 -9.08
C ALA A 24 10.63 -13.28 -9.73
N VAL A 25 10.24 -14.40 -9.11
CA VAL A 25 10.38 -15.74 -9.69
C VAL A 25 9.54 -15.87 -10.97
N GLU A 26 8.31 -15.37 -10.97
CA GLU A 26 7.48 -15.37 -12.18
C GLU A 26 8.06 -14.49 -13.29
N MET A 27 8.66 -13.34 -12.95
CA MET A 27 9.39 -12.52 -13.93
C MET A 27 10.60 -13.22 -14.54
N ALA A 28 11.26 -14.12 -13.81
CA ALA A 28 12.39 -14.88 -14.33
C ALA A 28 11.96 -15.89 -15.42
N ARG A 29 10.68 -16.29 -15.43
CA ARG A 29 10.10 -17.19 -16.45
C ARG A 29 9.69 -16.46 -17.73
N GLY A 30 9.62 -15.14 -17.72
CA GLY A 30 9.28 -14.32 -18.88
C GLY A 30 9.11 -12.85 -18.55
N ARG A 31 9.44 -11.96 -19.49
CA ARG A 31 9.25 -10.51 -19.32
C ARG A 31 7.77 -10.16 -19.50
N ILE A 32 7.08 -9.89 -18.39
CA ILE A 32 5.72 -9.34 -18.41
C ILE A 32 5.78 -7.88 -17.97
N GLU A 33 5.29 -6.98 -18.82
CA GLU A 33 5.22 -5.55 -18.50
C GLU A 33 4.36 -5.32 -17.25
N GLY A 34 4.80 -4.43 -16.35
CA GLY A 34 4.11 -4.16 -15.08
C GLY A 34 4.53 -5.05 -13.92
N ALA A 35 5.00 -6.28 -14.13
CA ALA A 35 5.39 -7.20 -13.05
C ALA A 35 6.56 -6.65 -12.20
N GLY A 36 7.55 -6.03 -12.84
CA GLY A 36 8.68 -5.40 -12.16
C GLY A 36 8.27 -4.27 -11.21
N TYR A 37 7.31 -3.44 -11.62
CA TYR A 37 6.79 -2.36 -10.76
C TYR A 37 6.04 -2.93 -9.56
N TRP A 38 5.29 -4.02 -9.74
CA TRP A 38 4.60 -4.69 -8.63
C TRP A 38 5.59 -5.28 -7.62
N CYS A 39 6.62 -5.98 -8.12
CA CYS A 39 7.70 -6.53 -7.30
C CYS A 39 8.40 -5.45 -6.47
N VAL A 40 8.84 -4.36 -7.13
CA VAL A 40 9.49 -3.23 -6.45
C VAL A 40 8.53 -2.57 -5.45
N GLY A 41 7.25 -2.41 -5.79
CA GLY A 41 6.24 -1.86 -4.90
C GLY A 41 6.07 -2.69 -3.62
N MET A 42 5.98 -4.01 -3.76
CA MET A 42 5.89 -4.94 -2.63
C MET A 42 7.18 -4.92 -1.78
N LEU A 43 8.35 -4.84 -2.41
CA LEU A 43 9.62 -4.73 -1.69
C LEU A 43 9.69 -3.43 -0.89
N MET A 44 9.31 -2.29 -1.48
CA MET A 44 9.28 -0.99 -0.79
C MET A 44 8.30 -0.99 0.38
N LEU A 45 7.11 -1.57 0.21
CA LEU A 45 6.14 -1.77 1.30
C LEU A 45 6.75 -2.62 2.43
N GLY A 46 7.41 -3.71 2.08
CA GLY A 46 8.05 -4.62 3.04
C GLY A 46 9.16 -3.96 3.85
N LEU A 47 10.07 -3.25 3.16
CA LEU A 47 11.15 -2.51 3.79
C LEU A 47 10.61 -1.37 4.66
N GLY A 48 9.66 -0.59 4.15
CA GLY A 48 9.02 0.48 4.90
C GLY A 48 8.35 -0.02 6.18
N ALA A 49 7.52 -1.07 6.09
CA ALA A 49 6.91 -1.69 7.26
C ALA A 49 7.95 -2.28 8.22
N GLY A 50 9.00 -2.91 7.70
CA GLY A 50 10.11 -3.43 8.49
C GLY A 50 10.80 -2.35 9.33
N MET A 51 11.10 -1.20 8.70
CA MET A 51 11.69 -0.05 9.38
C MET A 51 10.76 0.52 10.46
N VAL A 52 9.45 0.63 10.21
CA VAL A 52 8.46 1.04 11.23
C VAL A 52 8.47 0.07 12.42
N SER A 53 8.58 -1.23 12.17
CA SER A 53 8.60 -2.24 13.24
C SER A 53 9.84 -2.15 14.14
N GLN A 54 10.92 -1.56 13.62
CA GLN A 54 12.20 -1.38 14.30
C GLN A 54 12.39 0.07 14.80
N ARG A 55 11.31 0.85 14.94
CA ARG A 55 11.39 2.28 15.26
C ARG A 55 12.16 2.65 16.53
N TYR A 56 12.27 1.73 17.49
CA TYR A 56 13.00 1.96 18.74
C TYR A 56 14.51 1.71 18.61
N ASN A 57 14.94 1.07 17.52
CA ASN A 57 16.33 0.69 17.25
C ASN A 57 16.95 1.52 16.11
N LEU A 58 16.17 2.40 15.48
CA LEU A 58 16.57 3.21 14.33
C LEU A 58 16.42 4.69 14.68
N ASP A 59 17.23 5.52 14.02
CA ASP A 59 17.06 6.97 14.07
C ASP A 59 15.63 7.39 13.68
N VAL A 60 15.13 8.46 14.29
CA VAL A 60 13.75 8.92 14.13
C VAL A 60 13.45 9.29 12.67
N LEU A 61 14.40 9.91 11.96
CA LEU A 61 14.22 10.30 10.56
C LEU A 61 14.11 9.06 9.67
N PHE A 62 14.93 8.04 9.92
CA PHE A 62 14.86 6.78 9.18
C PHE A 62 13.59 5.99 9.51
N SER A 63 13.27 5.83 10.78
CA SER A 63 12.15 5.01 11.23
C SER A 63 10.78 5.58 10.90
N LEU A 64 10.64 6.90 10.73
CA LEU A 64 9.37 7.56 10.43
C LEU A 64 9.30 8.16 9.03
N VAL A 65 10.24 9.03 8.67
CA VAL A 65 10.19 9.77 7.40
C VAL A 65 10.50 8.82 6.25
N ALA A 66 11.64 8.13 6.29
CA ALA A 66 12.03 7.23 5.22
C ALA A 66 11.08 6.04 5.10
N SER A 67 10.69 5.44 6.23
CA SER A 67 9.80 4.27 6.24
C SER A 67 8.43 4.55 5.62
N MET A 68 7.76 5.64 6.00
CA MET A 68 6.44 5.99 5.46
C MET A 68 6.54 6.47 4.01
N SER A 69 7.64 7.13 3.65
CA SER A 69 7.92 7.50 2.25
C SER A 69 8.09 6.27 1.38
N LEU A 70 8.77 5.22 1.88
CA LEU A 70 8.88 3.92 1.20
C LEU A 70 7.53 3.23 1.06
N VAL A 71 6.69 3.24 2.11
CA VAL A 71 5.33 2.70 2.01
C VAL A 71 4.50 3.42 0.95
N SER A 72 4.54 4.76 0.94
CA SER A 72 3.87 5.60 -0.06
C SER A 72 4.39 5.32 -1.47
N ALA A 73 5.72 5.23 -1.64
CA ALA A 73 6.35 4.92 -2.91
C ALA A 73 5.95 3.52 -3.39
N GLY A 74 5.91 2.56 -2.47
CA GLY A 74 5.46 1.19 -2.75
C GLY A 74 4.06 1.16 -3.36
N LEU A 75 3.09 1.83 -2.73
CA LEU A 75 1.73 1.96 -3.29
C LEU A 75 1.70 2.69 -4.63
N GLY A 76 2.52 3.73 -4.80
CA GLY A 76 2.70 4.39 -6.10
C GLY A 76 3.18 3.42 -7.18
N MET A 77 4.15 2.57 -6.87
CA MET A 77 4.64 1.56 -7.81
C MET A 77 3.58 0.51 -8.13
N LEU A 78 2.72 0.12 -7.18
CA LEU A 78 1.57 -0.74 -7.45
C LEU A 78 0.54 -0.06 -8.38
N LEU A 79 0.29 1.24 -8.20
CA LEU A 79 -0.54 2.04 -9.13
C LEU A 79 0.06 2.05 -10.54
N LEU A 80 1.37 2.27 -10.65
CA LEU A 80 2.07 2.25 -11.94
C LEU A 80 1.96 0.87 -12.59
N ALA A 81 2.14 -0.20 -11.81
CA ALA A 81 2.04 -1.57 -12.27
C ALA A 81 0.68 -1.84 -12.93
N ILE A 82 -0.42 -1.50 -12.24
CA ILE A 82 -1.78 -1.64 -12.78
C ILE A 82 -1.98 -0.79 -14.04
N ASN A 83 -1.55 0.48 -14.04
CA ASN A 83 -1.70 1.34 -15.21
C ASN A 83 -0.95 0.82 -16.43
N ARG A 84 0.23 0.21 -16.24
CA ARG A 84 0.99 -0.42 -17.32
C ARG A 84 0.25 -1.62 -17.91
N VAL A 85 -0.35 -2.46 -17.07
CA VAL A 85 -1.19 -3.57 -17.54
C VAL A 85 -2.41 -3.06 -18.30
N LEU A 86 -3.02 -1.97 -17.84
CA LEU A 86 -4.15 -1.33 -18.50
C LEU A 86 -3.75 -0.46 -19.70
N GLN A 87 -2.45 -0.39 -20.04
CA GLN A 87 -1.89 0.47 -21.10
C GLN A 87 -2.27 1.95 -20.98
N LYS A 88 -2.55 2.43 -19.77
CA LYS A 88 -2.88 3.84 -19.51
C LYS A 88 -1.62 4.63 -19.13
N PRO A 89 -1.41 5.83 -19.69
CA PRO A 89 -0.29 6.67 -19.29
C PRO A 89 -0.53 7.24 -17.89
N LEU A 90 0.35 6.90 -16.94
CA LEU A 90 0.37 7.53 -15.63
C LEU A 90 1.43 8.64 -15.62
N LYS A 91 1.04 9.88 -15.27
CA LYS A 91 2.01 10.97 -15.15
C LYS A 91 2.89 10.74 -13.93
N LEU A 92 4.21 10.92 -14.07
CA LEU A 92 5.20 10.72 -13.00
C LEU A 92 4.84 11.48 -11.70
N ALA A 93 4.21 12.65 -11.83
CA ALA A 93 3.74 13.43 -10.68
C ALA A 93 2.82 12.64 -9.74
N TRP A 94 1.97 11.74 -10.24
CA TRP A 94 1.09 10.90 -9.42
C TRP A 94 1.85 9.89 -8.55
N LEU A 95 3.10 9.60 -8.88
CA LEU A 95 3.97 8.71 -8.10
C LEU A 95 4.80 9.51 -7.09
N VAL A 96 5.33 10.64 -7.53
CA VAL A 96 6.30 11.42 -6.74
C VAL A 96 5.61 12.30 -5.70
N VAL A 97 4.48 12.94 -6.05
CA VAL A 97 3.78 13.87 -5.16
C VAL A 97 3.35 13.21 -3.84
N PRO A 98 2.71 12.01 -3.83
CA PRO A 98 2.33 11.37 -2.57
C PRO A 98 3.53 10.98 -1.69
N VAL A 99 4.69 10.69 -2.29
CA VAL A 99 5.92 10.37 -1.57
C VAL A 99 6.50 11.62 -0.93
N ILE A 100 6.61 12.71 -1.69
CA ILE A 100 7.08 14.00 -1.17
C ILE A 100 6.15 14.51 -0.08
N LEU A 101 4.84 14.47 -0.29
CA LEU A 101 3.85 14.87 0.71
C LEU A 101 3.95 14.01 1.97
N MET A 102 4.20 12.70 1.83
CA MET A 102 4.39 11.82 2.98
C MET A 102 5.66 12.21 3.75
N ALA A 103 6.79 12.41 3.06
CA ALA A 103 8.04 12.81 3.67
C ALA A 103 7.90 14.14 4.42
N ILE A 104 7.33 15.16 3.76
CA ILE A 104 7.06 16.48 4.36
C ILE A 104 6.13 16.35 5.57
N ASN A 105 5.06 15.56 5.47
CA ASN A 105 4.13 15.34 6.59
C ASN A 105 4.83 14.70 7.80
N GLN A 106 5.67 13.68 7.57
CA GLN A 106 6.39 13.05 8.68
C GLN A 106 7.46 13.96 9.28
N TRP A 107 8.12 14.78 8.45
CA TRP A 107 9.15 15.72 8.87
C TRP A 107 8.58 16.92 9.65
N LEU A 108 7.57 17.58 9.11
CA LEU A 108 6.99 18.79 9.72
C LEU A 108 6.34 18.50 11.07
N TYR A 109 5.83 17.28 11.26
CA TYR A 109 5.09 16.89 12.44
C TYR A 109 5.86 15.86 13.29
N LEU A 110 7.20 15.88 13.28
CA LEU A 110 8.05 14.95 14.04
C LEU A 110 7.68 14.84 15.53
N ASP A 111 7.21 15.91 16.14
CA ASP A 111 6.79 15.90 17.55
C ASP A 111 5.26 15.74 17.70
N ASP A 112 4.48 16.13 16.69
CA ASP A 112 3.03 16.00 16.69
C ASP A 112 2.61 14.63 16.11
N TYR A 113 2.44 13.67 17.00
CA TYR A 113 1.95 12.35 16.66
C TYR A 113 0.62 12.39 15.88
N MET A 114 -0.34 13.18 16.34
CA MET A 114 -1.71 13.15 15.84
C MET A 114 -1.74 13.63 14.39
N ARG A 115 -1.08 14.75 14.10
CA ARG A 115 -0.99 15.31 12.73
C ARG A 115 -0.26 14.39 11.77
N ARG A 116 0.83 13.72 12.20
CA ARG A 116 1.52 12.73 11.36
C ARG A 116 0.60 11.63 10.92
N VAL A 117 -0.15 11.05 11.86
CA VAL A 117 -1.05 9.95 11.57
C VAL A 117 -2.22 10.40 10.73
N MET A 118 -2.79 11.58 10.99
CA MET A 118 -3.82 12.16 10.12
C MET A 118 -3.33 12.30 8.68
N GLY A 119 -2.17 12.94 8.48
CA GLY A 119 -1.61 13.13 7.14
C GLY A 119 -1.24 11.81 6.47
N ALA A 120 -0.65 10.87 7.21
CA ALA A 120 -0.32 9.55 6.68
C ALA A 120 -1.58 8.78 6.27
N SER A 121 -2.62 8.79 7.11
CA SER A 121 -3.92 8.19 6.81
C SER A 121 -4.58 8.80 5.57
N LEU A 122 -4.54 10.13 5.43
CA LEU A 122 -5.10 10.79 4.26
C LEU A 122 -4.35 10.39 2.98
N ILE A 123 -3.01 10.39 3.01
CA ILE A 123 -2.18 10.05 1.85
C ILE A 123 -2.31 8.57 1.48
N LEU A 124 -2.16 7.65 2.44
CA LEU A 124 -2.29 6.21 2.19
C LEU A 124 -3.72 5.84 1.80
N GLY A 125 -4.72 6.41 2.47
CA GLY A 125 -6.13 6.24 2.15
C GLY A 125 -6.43 6.69 0.72
N GLY A 126 -5.92 7.86 0.32
CA GLY A 126 -6.04 8.38 -1.04
C GLY A 126 -5.37 7.48 -2.08
N LEU A 127 -4.18 6.95 -1.79
CA LEU A 127 -3.47 6.02 -2.69
C LEU A 127 -4.24 4.71 -2.88
N PHE A 128 -4.69 4.07 -1.80
CA PHE A 128 -5.49 2.84 -1.84
C PHE A 128 -6.82 3.05 -2.55
N PHE A 129 -7.50 4.16 -2.25
CA PHE A 129 -8.76 4.51 -2.89
C PHE A 129 -8.57 4.72 -4.41
N THR A 130 -7.53 5.46 -4.80
CA THR A 130 -7.16 5.67 -6.21
C THR A 130 -6.87 4.34 -6.90
N LEU A 131 -6.19 3.41 -6.23
CA LEU A 131 -5.89 2.08 -6.77
C LEU A 131 -7.18 1.30 -7.05
N GLY A 132 -8.14 1.33 -6.12
CA GLY A 132 -9.47 0.76 -6.33
C GLY A 132 -10.23 1.41 -7.48
N VAL A 133 -10.27 2.76 -7.53
CA VAL A 133 -10.97 3.50 -8.59
C VAL A 133 -10.41 3.22 -9.99
N ILE A 134 -9.09 3.10 -10.13
CA ILE A 134 -8.46 2.76 -11.42
C ILE A 134 -8.88 1.36 -11.88
N VAL A 135 -8.96 0.39 -10.95
CA VAL A 135 -9.44 -0.96 -11.25
C VAL A 135 -10.93 -0.95 -11.65
N LEU A 136 -11.74 -0.09 -11.03
CA LEU A 136 -13.17 0.07 -11.33
C LEU A 136 -13.40 0.64 -12.74
N ILE A 137 -12.66 1.68 -13.12
CA ILE A 137 -12.84 2.42 -14.39
C ILE A 137 -12.08 1.76 -15.57
N ALA A 138 -11.41 0.62 -15.37
CA ALA A 138 -10.76 -0.05 -16.49
C ALA A 138 -11.82 -0.68 -17.43
N GLU A 139 -12.06 -0.03 -18.57
CA GLU A 139 -13.03 -0.44 -19.59
C GLU A 139 -12.56 -1.70 -20.35
N GLY A 140 -13.51 -2.45 -20.92
CA GLY A 140 -13.22 -3.46 -21.95
C GLY A 140 -13.33 -4.94 -21.55
N ASN A 141 -13.64 -5.27 -20.30
CA ASN A 141 -13.97 -6.65 -19.90
C ASN A 141 -14.97 -6.65 -18.74
N PRO A 142 -15.93 -7.59 -18.68
CA PRO A 142 -16.74 -7.79 -17.47
C PRO A 142 -15.84 -7.94 -16.25
N LEU A 143 -16.34 -7.50 -15.09
CA LEU A 143 -15.63 -7.62 -13.81
C LEU A 143 -15.42 -9.10 -13.48
N ASN A 144 -14.28 -9.63 -13.93
CA ASN A 144 -13.83 -10.97 -13.58
C ASN A 144 -13.52 -11.01 -12.07
N GLN A 145 -13.64 -12.19 -11.45
CA GLN A 145 -13.47 -12.37 -10.01
C GLN A 145 -12.17 -11.75 -9.48
N GLU A 146 -11.07 -11.81 -10.24
CA GLU A 146 -9.77 -11.28 -9.84
C GLU A 146 -9.77 -9.76 -9.77
N ARG A 147 -10.46 -9.08 -10.70
CA ARG A 147 -10.63 -7.62 -10.69
C ARG A 147 -11.51 -7.19 -9.52
N VAL A 148 -12.56 -7.96 -9.20
CA VAL A 148 -13.42 -7.71 -8.03
C VAL A 148 -12.62 -7.84 -6.74
N ILE A 149 -11.82 -8.91 -6.62
CA ILE A 149 -10.94 -9.10 -5.46
C ILE A 149 -9.98 -7.92 -5.35
N LEU A 150 -9.27 -7.56 -6.43
CA LEU A 150 -8.31 -6.45 -6.42
C LEU A 150 -8.98 -5.12 -6.07
N LEU A 151 -10.18 -4.85 -6.59
CA LEU A 151 -10.98 -3.68 -6.25
C LEU A 151 -11.30 -3.64 -4.75
N MET A 152 -11.88 -4.72 -4.22
CA MET A 152 -12.29 -4.80 -2.81
C MET A 152 -11.11 -4.66 -1.86
N VAL A 153 -10.04 -5.43 -2.09
CA VAL A 153 -8.87 -5.42 -1.20
C VAL A 153 -8.12 -4.11 -1.25
N SER A 154 -8.34 -3.27 -2.26
CA SER A 154 -7.75 -1.92 -2.36
C SER A 154 -8.65 -0.85 -1.76
N LEU A 155 -9.97 -0.92 -2.00
CA LEU A 155 -10.93 0.04 -1.46
C LEU A 155 -11.09 -0.08 0.06
N ILE A 156 -11.14 -1.30 0.61
CA ILE A 156 -11.31 -1.52 2.05
C ILE A 156 -10.22 -0.81 2.89
N PRO A 157 -8.91 -1.04 2.67
CA PRO A 157 -7.89 -0.30 3.40
C PRO A 157 -7.96 1.20 3.11
N GLY A 158 -8.29 1.62 1.87
CA GLY A 158 -8.49 3.02 1.53
C GLY A 158 -9.54 3.70 2.41
N VAL A 159 -10.73 3.09 2.51
CA VAL A 159 -11.83 3.56 3.37
C VAL A 159 -11.41 3.55 4.84
N LEU A 160 -10.75 2.50 5.33
CA LEU A 160 -10.32 2.42 6.73
C LEU A 160 -9.32 3.52 7.10
N TYR A 161 -8.37 3.82 6.22
CA TYR A 161 -7.42 4.92 6.44
C TYR A 161 -8.11 6.29 6.39
N LEU A 162 -9.05 6.51 5.46
CA LEU A 162 -9.82 7.75 5.40
C LEU A 162 -10.73 7.92 6.62
N LEU A 163 -11.39 6.86 7.08
CA LEU A 163 -12.16 6.86 8.33
C LEU A 163 -11.27 7.18 9.52
N ARG A 164 -10.05 6.63 9.56
CA ARG A 164 -9.07 6.95 10.59
C ARG A 164 -8.68 8.42 10.58
N PHE A 165 -8.46 9.01 9.41
CA PHE A 165 -8.25 10.45 9.29
C PHE A 165 -9.43 11.25 9.86
N LEU A 166 -10.66 10.92 9.45
CA LEU A 166 -11.87 11.62 9.91
C LEU A 166 -12.08 11.53 11.42
N ILE A 167 -11.94 10.33 11.99
CA ILE A 167 -12.11 10.12 13.43
C ILE A 167 -11.09 10.93 14.23
N ILE A 168 -9.82 10.93 13.83
CA ILE A 168 -8.79 11.71 14.53
C ILE A 168 -9.09 13.22 14.39
N ALA A 169 -9.49 13.68 13.20
CA ALA A 169 -9.84 15.08 12.96
C ALA A 169 -11.02 15.55 13.83
N LEU A 170 -12.02 14.68 14.05
CA LEU A 170 -13.24 15.00 14.80
C LEU A 170 -13.07 14.88 16.32
N THR A 171 -12.16 14.03 16.80
CA THR A 171 -12.02 13.75 18.24
C THR A 171 -11.07 14.69 18.99
N GLN A 172 -10.30 15.54 18.29
CA GLN A 172 -9.48 16.65 18.81
C GLN A 172 -8.73 16.45 20.15
N GLY A 173 -8.39 15.23 20.59
CA GLY A 173 -7.78 15.11 21.92
C GLY A 173 -7.61 13.73 22.54
N ALA A 174 -7.78 12.63 21.83
CA ALA A 174 -7.41 11.33 22.38
C ALA A 174 -5.96 10.99 22.00
N GLU A 175 -5.11 10.76 23.01
CA GLU A 175 -3.71 10.34 22.89
C GLU A 175 -3.62 8.95 22.24
N TYR A 176 -3.81 8.87 20.93
CA TYR A 176 -3.51 7.67 20.17
C TYR A 176 -2.00 7.65 19.91
N TYR A 177 -1.35 6.48 19.92
CA TYR A 177 0.07 6.28 19.56
C TYR A 177 0.18 5.28 18.40
N VAL A 178 1.29 5.25 17.64
CA VAL A 178 1.40 4.49 16.35
C VAL A 178 1.37 2.99 16.55
N LEU A 179 1.42 2.53 17.80
CA LEU A 179 1.27 1.13 18.21
C LEU A 179 0.12 0.96 19.20
N TRP A 180 -0.71 1.99 19.38
CA TRP A 180 -1.89 1.86 20.19
C TRP A 180 -2.82 0.87 19.51
N ASN A 181 -3.25 -0.13 20.28
CA ASN A 181 -4.16 -1.17 19.83
C ASN A 181 -5.59 -0.62 19.68
N SER A 182 -5.74 0.49 18.94
CA SER A 182 -7.06 1.01 18.60
C SER A 182 -7.70 0.05 17.61
N PRO A 183 -8.99 -0.28 17.74
CA PRO A 183 -9.67 -1.21 16.85
C PRO A 183 -9.49 -0.83 15.37
N LEU A 184 -9.59 0.47 15.06
CA LEU A 184 -9.46 0.98 13.70
C LEU A 184 -8.04 0.82 13.12
N GLN A 185 -7.01 0.97 13.95
CA GLN A 185 -5.64 0.72 13.52
C GLN A 185 -5.39 -0.77 13.27
N LEU A 186 -5.85 -1.63 14.17
CA LEU A 186 -5.74 -3.08 13.98
C LEU A 186 -6.47 -3.51 12.72
N MET A 187 -7.69 -3.01 12.48
CA MET A 187 -8.45 -3.26 11.26
C MET A 187 -7.68 -2.79 10.01
N SER A 188 -7.06 -1.61 10.07
CA SER A 188 -6.23 -1.11 8.95
C SER A 188 -5.06 -2.05 8.66
N PHE A 189 -4.37 -2.54 9.69
CA PHE A 189 -3.26 -3.49 9.52
C PHE A 189 -3.71 -4.85 9.03
N TYR A 190 -4.83 -5.39 9.53
CA TYR A 190 -5.41 -6.61 8.99
C TYR A 190 -5.83 -6.44 7.52
N ALA A 191 -6.44 -5.31 7.16
CA ALA A 191 -6.81 -5.03 5.78
C ALA A 191 -5.59 -4.95 4.87
N VAL A 192 -4.51 -4.28 5.29
CA VAL A 192 -3.25 -4.26 4.53
C VAL A 192 -2.63 -5.66 4.46
N LEU A 193 -2.63 -6.43 5.55
CA LEU A 193 -2.10 -7.79 5.57
C LEU A 193 -2.85 -8.71 4.60
N LEU A 194 -4.18 -8.58 4.49
CA LEU A 194 -4.99 -9.31 3.53
C LEU A 194 -4.82 -8.78 2.10
N PHE A 195 -4.64 -7.47 1.94
CA PHE A 195 -4.35 -6.84 0.65
C PHE A 195 -3.11 -7.45 0.01
N LEU A 196 -2.00 -7.62 0.74
CA LEU A 196 -0.73 -8.07 0.16
C LEU A 196 -0.84 -9.39 -0.67
N PRO A 197 -1.31 -10.52 -0.12
CA PRO A 197 -1.43 -11.76 -0.88
C PRO A 197 -2.58 -11.72 -1.88
N LEU A 198 -3.75 -11.17 -1.51
CA LEU A 198 -4.92 -11.19 -2.38
C LEU A 198 -4.75 -10.28 -3.61
N ALA A 199 -4.19 -9.09 -3.41
CA ALA A 199 -3.88 -8.18 -4.50
C ALA A 199 -2.80 -8.77 -5.40
N SER A 200 -1.75 -9.39 -4.84
CA SER A 200 -0.70 -10.04 -5.63
C SER A 200 -1.22 -11.23 -6.44
N TYR A 201 -2.09 -12.06 -5.83
CA TYR A 201 -2.79 -13.14 -6.50
C TYR A 201 -3.63 -12.60 -7.66
N SER A 202 -4.53 -11.65 -7.40
CA SER A 202 -5.37 -11.05 -8.43
C SER A 202 -4.56 -10.43 -9.56
N TYR A 203 -3.50 -9.68 -9.21
CA TYR A 203 -2.64 -9.03 -10.18
C TYR A 203 -1.90 -10.04 -11.06
N TYR A 204 -1.39 -11.15 -10.50
CA TYR A 204 -0.76 -12.22 -11.26
C TYR A 204 -1.70 -12.84 -12.31
N PHE A 205 -2.96 -13.12 -11.93
CA PHE A 205 -3.92 -13.69 -12.88
C PHE A 205 -4.35 -12.69 -13.96
N ILE A 206 -4.50 -11.41 -13.60
CA ILE A 206 -4.74 -10.33 -14.57
C ILE A 206 -3.57 -10.28 -15.56
N LEU A 207 -2.33 -10.22 -15.09
CA LEU A 207 -1.13 -10.23 -15.94
C LEU A 207 -1.10 -11.41 -16.91
N ARG A 208 -1.35 -12.62 -16.40
CA ARG A 208 -1.32 -13.84 -17.22
C ARG A 208 -2.38 -13.82 -18.32
N ARG A 209 -3.60 -13.35 -18.03
CA ARG A 209 -4.66 -13.21 -19.04
C ARG A 209 -4.30 -12.19 -20.12
N TYR A 210 -3.75 -11.04 -19.72
CA TYR A 210 -3.30 -10.02 -20.67
C TYR A 210 -2.16 -10.52 -21.58
N HIS A 211 -1.21 -11.28 -21.02
CA HIS A 211 -0.13 -11.85 -21.82
C HIS A 211 -0.66 -12.84 -22.88
N MET A 212 -1.56 -13.74 -22.48
CA MET A 212 -2.19 -14.70 -23.40
C MET A 212 -2.97 -14.01 -24.53
N SER A 213 -3.64 -12.88 -24.27
CA SER A 213 -4.38 -12.15 -25.32
C SER A 213 -3.51 -11.43 -26.34
N ILE A 214 -2.26 -11.12 -26.01
CA ILE A 214 -1.32 -10.46 -26.93
C ILE A 214 -0.60 -11.49 -27.81
N THR A 215 -0.44 -12.73 -27.32
CA THR A 215 0.26 -13.81 -28.02
C THR A 215 -0.63 -14.71 -28.88
N ALA A 216 -1.96 -14.56 -28.79
CA ALA A 216 -2.95 -15.32 -29.55
C ALA A 216 -3.35 -14.57 -30.83
#